data_AF-A0A4D4KQT3-F1
#
_entry.id   AF-A0A4D4KQT3-F1
#
_cell.length_a   1.000
_cell.length_b   1.000
_cell.length_c   1.000
_cell.angle_alpha   90.00
_cell.angle_beta   90.00
_cell.angle_gamma   90.00
#
_symmetry.space_group_name_H-M   'P 1'
#
loop_
_entity.id
_entity.type
_entity.pdbx_description
1 polymer ?
#
loop_
_entity_poly.entity_id
_entity_poly.type
_entity_poly.pdbx_seq_one_letter_code
_entity_poly.pdbx_strand_id
1 'polypeptide(L)'
;MDTAGINPSWAWAAGAVVSTAADWARFDTALMSGELLPPAQLRQMRTTVPEDPAAPEATRYGLGLEEVRTPCGTVWGHTGGIPGYASQNYTDSTGHRTVAILTTTVFGLSDQKAAATYRPLVDAAVCRMLGKTVPGTATQSTALPG
;
A
#
# COMPACT_ATOMS: atom_id res chain seq x y z
N MET A 1 -21.44 6.59 -5.77
CA MET A 1 -21.78 7.20 -4.47
C MET A 1 -21.43 8.68 -4.55
N ASP A 2 -22.34 9.57 -4.19
CA ASP A 2 -22.03 10.99 -4.04
C ASP A 2 -21.29 11.20 -2.72
N THR A 3 -20.14 11.87 -2.76
CA THR A 3 -19.27 12.11 -1.61
C THR A 3 -19.03 13.59 -1.35
N ALA A 4 -19.68 14.48 -2.10
CA ALA A 4 -19.46 15.93 -2.01
C ALA A 4 -19.76 16.52 -0.61
N GLY A 5 -20.59 15.85 0.20
CA GLY A 5 -20.94 16.27 1.56
C GLY A 5 -20.25 15.50 2.69
N ILE A 6 -19.33 14.58 2.40
CA ILE A 6 -18.70 13.74 3.44
C ILE A 6 -17.59 14.53 4.13
N ASN A 7 -17.76 14.80 5.42
CA ASN A 7 -16.72 15.32 6.29
C ASN A 7 -16.01 14.15 7.02
N PRO A 8 -14.68 13.96 6.87
CA PRO A 8 -13.97 12.84 7.48
C PRO A 8 -13.71 13.00 8.99
N SER A 9 -14.20 14.07 9.64
CA SER A 9 -13.94 14.34 11.07
C SER A 9 -14.32 13.19 12.01
N TRP A 10 -15.28 12.34 11.62
CA TRP A 10 -15.65 11.14 12.37
C TRP A 10 -14.53 10.09 12.44
N ALA A 11 -13.63 10.05 11.45
CA ALA A 11 -12.50 9.14 11.43
C ALA A 11 -11.34 9.66 12.31
N TRP A 12 -11.27 10.97 12.56
CA TRP A 12 -10.23 11.61 13.36
C TRP A 12 -8.82 11.06 13.01
N ALA A 13 -7.99 10.76 14.00
CA ALA A 13 -6.66 10.20 13.85
C ALA A 13 -6.62 8.80 13.20
N ALA A 14 -7.73 8.08 13.12
CA ALA A 14 -7.77 6.75 12.50
C ALA A 14 -7.74 6.79 10.97
N GLY A 15 -8.13 7.90 10.34
CA GLY A 15 -8.20 7.95 8.88
C GLY A 15 -8.64 9.27 8.23
N ALA A 16 -8.66 10.39 8.96
CA ALA A 16 -9.11 11.67 8.41
C ALA A 16 -8.03 12.48 7.66
N VAL A 17 -6.81 11.97 7.56
CA VAL A 17 -5.71 12.67 6.86
C VAL A 17 -5.99 12.72 5.36
N VAL A 18 -5.99 13.93 4.81
CA VAL A 18 -6.04 14.20 3.36
C VAL A 18 -4.64 14.56 2.88
N SER A 19 -4.17 13.91 1.81
CA SER A 19 -2.80 14.06 1.32
C SER A 19 -2.70 13.75 -0.18
N THR A 20 -1.51 13.92 -0.75
CA THR A 20 -1.19 13.56 -2.14
C THR A 20 -0.36 12.28 -2.21
N ALA A 21 -0.29 11.65 -3.39
CA ALA A 21 0.56 10.47 -3.57
C ALA A 21 2.06 10.80 -3.35
N ALA A 22 2.49 12.02 -3.70
CA ALA A 22 3.86 12.47 -3.49
C ALA A 22 4.17 12.67 -2.00
N ASP A 23 3.24 13.24 -1.23
CA ASP A 23 3.41 13.44 0.20
C ASP A 23 3.38 12.12 0.98
N TRP A 24 2.51 11.17 0.60
CA TRP A 24 2.54 9.81 1.14
C TRP A 24 3.88 9.13 0.87
N ALA A 25 4.36 9.18 -0.38
CA ALA A 25 5.64 8.58 -0.72
C ALA A 25 6.81 9.18 0.08
N ARG A 26 6.80 10.51 0.29
CA ARG A 26 7.77 11.21 1.13
C ARG A 26 7.69 10.75 2.59
N PHE A 27 6.49 10.65 3.15
CA PHE A 27 6.29 10.22 4.53
C PHE A 27 6.81 8.78 4.75
N ASP A 28 6.43 7.85 3.88
CA ASP A 28 6.83 6.45 3.98
C ASP A 28 8.35 6.28 3.83
N THR A 29 8.96 7.01 2.89
CA THR A 29 10.42 7.08 2.73
C THR A 29 11.10 7.57 4.01
N ALA A 30 10.66 8.69 4.58
CA ALA A 30 11.27 9.29 5.77
C ALA A 30 11.07 8.40 7.02
N LEU A 31 9.90 7.77 7.16
CA LEU A 31 9.61 6.85 8.26
C LEU A 31 10.53 5.62 8.19
N MET A 32 10.60 4.98 7.02
CA MET A 32 11.23 3.67 6.88
C MET A 32 12.75 3.74 6.68
N SER A 33 13.28 4.90 6.28
CA SER A 33 14.72 5.20 6.35
C SER A 33 15.19 5.58 7.76
N GLY A 34 14.27 5.82 8.70
CA GLY A 34 14.58 6.18 10.08
C GLY A 34 14.85 7.68 10.31
N GLU A 35 14.48 8.54 9.36
CA GLU A 35 14.57 10.00 9.50
C GLU A 35 13.59 10.53 10.55
N LEU A 36 12.39 9.92 10.65
CA LEU A 36 11.33 10.39 11.55
C LEU A 36 11.41 9.82 12.98
N LEU A 37 11.97 8.63 13.15
CA LEU A 37 11.98 7.91 14.43
C LEU A 37 13.38 7.41 14.79
N PRO A 38 13.82 7.55 16.05
CA PRO A 38 15.01 6.87 16.55
C PRO A 38 14.95 5.35 16.30
N PRO A 39 16.09 4.68 16.10
CA PRO A 39 16.13 3.26 15.75
C PRO A 39 15.36 2.34 16.71
N ALA A 40 15.31 2.67 18.01
CA ALA A 40 14.55 1.89 18.98
C ALA A 40 13.03 1.95 18.76
N GLN A 41 12.50 3.12 18.40
CA GLN A 41 11.07 3.32 18.16
C GLN A 41 10.65 2.71 16.82
N LEU A 42 11.47 2.86 15.77
CA LEU A 42 11.21 2.20 14.49
C LEU A 42 11.21 0.67 14.62
N ARG A 43 12.10 0.10 15.45
CA ARG A 43 12.07 -1.33 15.78
C ARG A 43 10.78 -1.75 16.48
N GLN A 44 10.27 -0.94 17.42
CA GLN A 44 8.98 -1.21 18.06
C GLN A 44 7.83 -1.17 17.06
N MET A 45 7.82 -0.17 16.17
CA MET A 45 6.79 -0.04 15.12
C MET A 45 6.78 -1.24 14.16
N ARG A 46 7.95 -1.80 13.84
CA ARG A 46 8.12 -3.00 13.00
C ARG A 46 7.96 -4.32 13.76
N THR A 47 7.78 -4.29 15.08
CA THR A 47 7.52 -5.52 15.83
C THR A 47 6.07 -5.92 15.60
N THR A 48 5.87 -6.91 14.75
CA THR A 48 4.55 -7.29 14.24
C THR A 48 4.02 -8.58 14.88
N VAL A 49 2.70 -8.75 14.83
CA VAL A 49 1.97 -9.99 15.10
C VAL A 49 1.17 -10.39 13.86
N PRO A 50 0.80 -11.67 13.67
CA PRO A 50 -0.14 -12.04 12.62
C PRO A 50 -1.44 -11.25 12.71
N GLU A 51 -1.93 -10.73 11.59
CA GLU A 51 -3.26 -10.12 11.54
C GLU A 51 -4.35 -11.19 11.68
N ASP A 52 -4.17 -12.34 11.00
CA ASP A 52 -4.97 -13.55 11.16
C ASP A 52 -4.13 -14.66 11.82
N PRO A 53 -4.44 -15.07 13.06
CA PRO A 53 -3.75 -16.17 13.74
C PRO A 53 -3.85 -17.52 13.00
N ALA A 54 -4.89 -17.72 12.17
CA ALA A 54 -5.05 -18.93 11.35
C ALA A 54 -4.19 -18.89 10.08
N ALA A 55 -3.70 -17.72 9.69
CA ALA A 55 -2.81 -17.51 8.54
C ALA A 55 -1.56 -16.70 8.96
N PRO A 56 -0.69 -17.24 9.83
CA PRO A 56 0.42 -16.49 10.42
C PRO A 56 1.47 -15.99 9.42
N GLU A 57 1.49 -16.60 8.24
CA GLU A 57 2.39 -16.25 7.14
C GLU A 57 1.81 -15.20 6.18
N ALA A 58 0.57 -14.74 6.41
CA ALA A 58 -0.09 -13.67 5.65
C ALA A 58 0.40 -12.28 6.13
N THR A 59 -0.46 -11.26 6.02
CA THR A 59 -0.16 -9.92 6.54
C THR A 59 0.09 -9.96 8.04
N ARG A 60 1.12 -9.25 8.48
CA ARG A 60 1.43 -9.06 9.90
C ARG A 60 1.34 -7.56 10.20
N TYR A 61 1.00 -7.22 11.44
CA TYR A 61 0.66 -5.86 11.81
C TYR A 61 1.43 -5.43 13.08
N GLY A 62 2.07 -4.27 13.01
CA GLY A 62 2.84 -3.65 14.08
C GLY A 62 2.11 -2.45 14.67
N LEU A 63 2.83 -1.39 15.01
CA LEU A 63 2.20 -0.17 15.56
C LEU A 63 1.74 0.76 14.43
N GLY A 64 0.58 0.49 13.84
CA GLY A 64 0.05 1.27 12.72
C GLY A 64 0.80 1.04 11.40
N LEU A 65 1.45 -0.12 11.27
CA LEU A 65 2.31 -0.48 10.14
C LEU A 65 2.10 -1.96 9.79
N GLU A 66 1.69 -2.22 8.56
CA GLU A 66 1.58 -3.56 7.99
C GLU A 66 2.95 -4.02 7.46
N GLU A 67 3.25 -5.30 7.67
CA GLU A 67 4.25 -6.08 6.94
C GLU A 67 3.50 -6.98 5.95
N VAL A 68 3.58 -6.67 4.66
CA VAL A 68 2.81 -7.33 3.61
C VAL A 68 3.74 -8.16 2.74
N ARG A 69 3.47 -9.47 2.66
CA ARG A 69 4.15 -10.35 1.71
C ARG A 69 3.45 -10.29 0.35
N THR A 70 4.20 -9.90 -0.66
CA THR A 70 3.73 -9.86 -2.05
C THR A 70 4.45 -10.90 -2.90
N PRO A 71 3.94 -11.23 -4.10
CA PRO A 71 4.64 -12.11 -5.05
C PRO A 71 6.06 -11.62 -5.41
N CYS A 72 6.36 -10.33 -5.22
CA CYS A 72 7.65 -9.72 -5.53
C CYS A 72 8.52 -9.48 -4.29
N GLY A 73 8.03 -9.73 -3.09
CA GLY A 73 8.77 -9.59 -1.83
C GLY A 73 7.96 -8.91 -0.74
N THR A 74 8.58 -8.77 0.43
CA THR A 74 7.97 -8.10 1.58
C THR A 74 8.06 -6.59 1.45
N VAL A 75 6.95 -5.90 1.70
CA VAL A 75 6.85 -4.44 1.78
C VAL A 75 6.21 -4.04 3.10
N TRP A 76 6.37 -2.77 3.45
CA TRP A 76 5.84 -2.18 4.68
C TRP A 76 4.99 -0.97 4.35
N GLY A 77 3.93 -0.72 5.11
CA GLY A 77 3.08 0.45 4.90
C GLY A 77 1.71 0.27 5.49
N HIS A 78 0.67 0.77 4.83
CA HIS A 78 -0.70 0.59 5.30
C HIS A 78 -1.72 0.79 4.17
N THR A 79 -2.86 0.11 4.27
CA THR A 79 -4.00 0.31 3.36
C THR A 79 -4.99 1.35 3.89
N GLY A 80 -5.81 1.96 3.04
CA GLY A 80 -6.79 2.95 3.49
C GLY A 80 -8.10 2.86 2.74
N GLY A 81 -9.19 3.08 3.46
CA GLY A 81 -10.53 3.09 2.91
C GLY A 81 -11.44 4.04 3.68
N ILE A 82 -11.95 5.05 2.98
CA ILE A 82 -12.96 5.98 3.47
C ILE A 82 -13.94 6.25 2.32
N PRO A 83 -15.25 6.39 2.53
CA PRO A 83 -16.22 6.49 1.44
C PRO A 83 -15.76 7.38 0.26
N GLY A 84 -15.64 6.76 -0.92
CA GLY A 84 -15.17 7.40 -2.15
C GLY A 84 -13.66 7.34 -2.43
N TYR A 85 -12.82 6.88 -1.50
CA TYR A 85 -11.37 6.85 -1.64
C TYR A 85 -10.71 5.60 -1.05
N ALA A 86 -9.79 4.98 -1.82
CA ALA A 86 -8.92 3.91 -1.39
C ALA A 86 -7.46 4.32 -1.55
N SER A 87 -6.59 3.85 -0.65
CA SER A 87 -5.14 4.05 -0.74
C SER A 87 -4.37 2.77 -0.47
N GLN A 88 -3.31 2.52 -1.24
CA GLN A 88 -2.28 1.52 -0.94
C GLN A 88 -0.93 2.22 -0.94
N ASN A 89 -0.32 2.30 0.23
CA ASN A 89 0.96 2.98 0.42
C ASN A 89 1.96 1.96 0.95
N TYR A 90 3.04 1.72 0.20
CA TYR A 90 4.03 0.71 0.52
C TYR A 90 5.44 1.18 0.22
N THR A 91 6.40 0.70 1.01
CA THR A 91 7.82 0.94 0.82
C THR A 91 8.64 -0.32 1.13
N ASP A 92 9.84 -0.40 0.57
CA ASP A 92 10.81 -1.42 0.96
C ASP A 92 11.29 -1.25 2.41
N SER A 93 12.00 -2.25 2.93
CA SER A 93 12.47 -2.27 4.32
C SER A 93 13.48 -1.16 4.67
N THR A 94 14.02 -0.49 3.65
CA THR A 94 15.00 0.60 3.77
C THR A 94 14.39 1.99 3.60
N GLY A 95 13.15 2.10 3.11
CA GLY A 95 12.53 3.38 2.77
C GLY A 95 13.02 3.98 1.45
N HIS A 96 13.72 3.24 0.59
CA HIS A 96 14.35 3.81 -0.62
C HIS A 96 13.51 3.64 -1.88
N ARG A 97 12.53 2.74 -1.84
CA ARG A 97 11.62 2.45 -2.94
C ARG A 97 10.23 2.44 -2.38
N THR A 98 9.40 3.37 -2.85
CA THR A 98 8.07 3.62 -2.32
C THR A 98 7.06 3.73 -3.46
N VAL A 99 5.84 3.30 -3.20
CA VAL A 99 4.71 3.40 -4.10
C VAL A 99 3.47 3.84 -3.30
N ALA A 100 2.76 4.83 -3.83
CA ALA A 100 1.49 5.31 -3.31
C ALA A 100 0.45 5.23 -4.42
N ILE A 101 -0.64 4.50 -4.18
CA ILE A 101 -1.73 4.29 -5.14
C ILE A 101 -2.98 4.84 -4.50
N LEU A 102 -3.48 5.96 -5.03
CA LEU A 102 -4.69 6.62 -4.55
C LEU A 102 -5.77 6.50 -5.61
N THR A 103 -6.94 6.02 -5.24
CA THR A 103 -8.05 5.82 -6.18
C THR A 103 -9.35 6.37 -5.62
N THR A 104 -10.15 6.99 -6.47
CA THR A 104 -11.49 7.48 -6.11
C THR A 104 -12.50 6.33 -6.22
N THR A 105 -12.49 5.44 -5.23
CA THR A 105 -13.38 4.28 -5.11
C THR A 105 -13.29 3.73 -3.68
N VAL A 106 -14.36 3.16 -3.09
CA VAL A 106 -14.30 2.11 -2.04
C VAL A 106 -15.69 1.56 -1.72
N PHE A 107 -15.71 0.38 -1.07
CA PHE A 107 -16.87 -0.34 -0.51
C PHE A 107 -17.76 -1.07 -1.53
N GLY A 108 -17.17 -1.91 -2.40
CA GLY A 108 -17.96 -2.84 -3.23
C GLY A 108 -18.94 -2.20 -4.23
N LEU A 109 -18.91 -0.88 -4.37
CA LEU A 109 -19.71 -0.09 -5.31
C LEU A 109 -18.98 0.15 -6.64
N SER A 110 -17.76 -0.37 -6.79
CA SER A 110 -17.01 -0.34 -8.04
C SER A 110 -17.56 -1.38 -9.02
N ASP A 111 -17.55 -1.05 -10.32
CA ASP A 111 -17.73 -2.01 -11.40
C ASP A 111 -16.91 -3.29 -11.15
N GLN A 112 -17.48 -4.47 -11.41
CA GLN A 112 -16.83 -5.75 -11.12
C GLN A 112 -15.48 -5.92 -11.83
N LYS A 113 -15.31 -5.33 -13.03
CA LYS A 113 -14.02 -5.35 -13.73
C LYS A 113 -13.00 -4.45 -13.04
N ALA A 114 -13.42 -3.29 -12.53
CA ALA A 114 -12.54 -2.42 -11.75
C ALA A 114 -12.09 -3.10 -10.44
N ALA A 115 -13.01 -3.79 -9.75
CA ALA A 115 -12.67 -4.59 -8.57
C ALA A 115 -11.68 -5.73 -8.90
N ALA A 116 -11.94 -6.47 -9.99
CA ALA A 116 -11.09 -7.59 -10.42
C ALA A 116 -9.68 -7.15 -10.84
N THR A 117 -9.51 -5.91 -11.29
CA THR A 117 -8.22 -5.37 -11.77
C THR A 117 -7.43 -4.63 -10.68
N TYR A 118 -8.07 -4.23 -9.58
CA TYR A 118 -7.41 -3.48 -8.52
C TYR A 118 -6.24 -4.24 -7.89
N ARG A 119 -6.45 -5.51 -7.51
CA ARG A 119 -5.37 -6.30 -6.92
C ARG A 119 -4.19 -6.53 -7.89
N PRO A 120 -4.41 -6.95 -9.15
CA PRO A 120 -3.36 -7.01 -10.15
C PRO A 120 -2.60 -5.69 -10.36
N LEU A 121 -3.29 -4.55 -10.33
CA LEU A 121 -2.68 -3.22 -10.44
C LEU A 121 -1.72 -2.96 -9.26
N VAL A 122 -2.16 -3.23 -8.03
CA VAL A 122 -1.35 -3.05 -6.83
C VAL A 122 -0.12 -3.96 -6.86
N ASP A 123 -0.30 -5.25 -7.19
CA ASP A 123 0.81 -6.19 -7.30
C ASP A 123 1.82 -5.75 -8.38
N ALA A 124 1.36 -5.31 -9.55
CA ALA A 124 2.22 -4.79 -10.61
C ALA A 124 3.01 -3.55 -10.20
N ALA A 125 2.36 -2.62 -9.49
CA ALA A 125 2.99 -1.41 -9.00
C ALA A 125 4.07 -1.71 -7.94
N VAL A 126 3.79 -2.61 -7.00
CA VAL A 126 4.76 -3.07 -5.99
C VAL A 126 5.92 -3.82 -6.64
N CYS A 127 5.65 -4.71 -7.58
CA CYS A 127 6.69 -5.42 -8.32
C CYS A 127 7.62 -4.45 -9.06
N ARG A 128 7.05 -3.47 -9.78
CA ARG A 128 7.82 -2.43 -10.46
C ARG A 128 8.65 -1.60 -9.48
N MET A 129 8.08 -1.19 -8.36
CA MET A 129 8.80 -0.49 -7.29
C MET A 129 10.01 -1.29 -6.82
N LEU A 130 9.86 -2.61 -6.63
CA LEU A 130 10.93 -3.51 -6.23
C LEU A 130 11.90 -3.89 -7.38
N GLY A 131 11.69 -3.39 -8.60
CA GLY A 131 12.50 -3.71 -9.77
C GLY A 131 12.31 -5.15 -10.26
N LYS A 132 11.12 -5.73 -10.06
CA LYS A 132 10.77 -7.11 -10.41
C LYS A 132 9.55 -7.15 -11.34
N THR A 133 9.37 -8.29 -12.00
CA THR A 133 8.16 -8.59 -12.79
C THR A 133 7.16 -9.37 -11.95
N VAL A 134 5.86 -9.21 -12.24
CA VAL A 134 4.81 -9.99 -11.58
C VAL A 134 4.95 -11.46 -11.99
N PRO A 135 5.10 -12.41 -11.06
CA PRO A 135 5.17 -13.84 -11.37
C PRO A 135 3.97 -14.31 -12.20
N GLY A 136 4.22 -15.08 -13.25
CA GLY A 136 3.18 -15.61 -14.16
C GLY A 136 2.78 -14.68 -15.31
N THR A 137 3.29 -13.44 -15.36
CA THR A 137 3.12 -12.55 -16.52
C THR A 137 4.33 -12.73 -17.42
N ALA A 138 4.28 -13.69 -18.36
CA ALA A 138 5.33 -13.83 -19.36
C ALA A 138 5.48 -12.50 -20.14
N THR A 139 6.71 -11.99 -20.21
CA THR A 139 7.06 -10.86 -21.07
C THR A 139 6.74 -11.21 -22.51
N GLN A 140 5.60 -10.75 -23.04
CA GLN A 140 5.42 -10.72 -24.49
C GLN A 140 6.33 -9.62 -25.03
N SER A 141 7.54 -10.02 -25.42
CA SER A 141 8.43 -9.22 -26.24
C SER A 141 7.73 -8.96 -27.57
N THR A 142 7.12 -7.80 -27.72
CA THR A 142 6.66 -7.32 -29.02
C THR A 142 7.88 -6.79 -29.76
N ALA A 143 8.56 -7.67 -30.49
CA ALA A 143 9.48 -7.23 -31.53
C ALA A 143 8.65 -6.53 -32.61
N LEU A 144 8.96 -5.26 -32.90
CA LEU A 144 8.43 -4.55 -34.06
C LEU A 144 8.95 -5.22 -35.35
N PRO A 145 8.10 -5.44 -36.37
CA PRO A 145 8.59 -5.79 -37.70
C PRO A 145 9.28 -4.57 -38.34
N GLY A 146 10.43 -4.83 -38.99
CA GLY A 146 11.22 -3.86 -39.73
C GLY A 146 10.73 -3.59 -41.14
#